data_AF-A0A3B0MG91-F1
#
_entry.id   AF-A0A3B0MG91-F1
#
_cell.length_a   1.000
_cell.length_b   1.000
_cell.length_c   1.000
_cell.angle_alpha   90.00
_cell.angle_beta   90.00
_cell.angle_gamma   90.00
#
_symmetry.space_group_name_H-M   'P 1'
#
loop_
_entity.id
_entity.type
_entity.pdbx_description
1 polymer ?
#
loop_
_entity_poly.entity_id
_entity_poly.type
_entity_poly.pdbx_seq_one_letter_code
_entity_poly.pdbx_strand_id
1 'polypeptide(L)'
;MHRPAPRHGVDDDPILMAAFIFAGFAMMLNIRLSYSAAPYALIRFKLPENLFSVFVRTMSGALELWCLPSMLLGNIMDVVQKRLFDDENAQAEKLKSDRTTLSQKAQTLYSRAESLANQLNNDVAAQGKANNLKNSASNSSGGLQKLLNDLNSASELVASAKLVKDKFAGWSPDSVQKAYNAVKDDTTASGKPEFANVRDAFNELQTAYNKAISQDYMYKWPIIIIPSIISQWLNFLTFVILLIVYVTGGDTGHVTGYYGVIAISGFVFGINMTLVYATDYNYIVWYIMGENSFPIVTSAILYITTSIYGNRRKYNSDYIVVVIDITISICIALVAAVLWTYAYCDGDKKYIYPYGDYVNPKLHLISPCLMVIVGMGLVYSIYPGIAPGMIVPFYLVDKIEMVLLILTTFPPVILALVTKYKNEYSPKSSSGWEGTNCFWHLFDLLMVLKISLAAIFIYSLHYRDSSLSRSIINQPKMSTALTIIFYMCHECLLAIGFPGMVGNSGGGDKVMLPIQYVGALFMIFLAFYSIGYITEYKKHDPSQWPTEGMTKWNALCYWLKMASKITNKNFKQLFTTDLVIYTNVSKNNIINTIIYYTLLD
;
A
#
# COMPACT_ATOMS: atom_id res chain seq x y z
N MET A 1 -23.14 -17.32 15.69
CA MET A 1 -23.03 -16.76 14.33
C MET A 1 -21.66 -17.16 13.77
N HIS A 2 -21.54 -18.34 13.16
CA HIS A 2 -20.28 -18.80 12.59
C HIS A 2 -20.28 -18.51 11.08
N ARG A 3 -19.37 -17.63 10.67
CA ARG A 3 -19.19 -17.27 9.26
C ARG A 3 -18.60 -18.47 8.49
N PRO A 4 -19.05 -18.73 7.25
CA PRO A 4 -18.49 -19.76 6.39
C PRO A 4 -17.01 -19.49 6.12
N ALA A 5 -16.26 -20.56 5.80
CA ALA A 5 -14.84 -20.46 5.44
C ALA A 5 -14.61 -19.40 4.36
N PRO A 6 -13.57 -18.55 4.46
CA PRO A 6 -13.31 -17.52 3.47
C PRO A 6 -13.08 -18.16 2.10
N ARG A 7 -13.83 -17.72 1.10
CA ARG A 7 -13.55 -18.05 -0.30
C ARG A 7 -12.26 -17.33 -0.70
N HIS A 8 -11.40 -17.98 -1.50
CA HIS A 8 -10.26 -17.30 -2.13
C HIS A 8 -10.76 -16.02 -2.83
N GLY A 9 -10.15 -14.87 -2.50
CA GLY A 9 -10.38 -13.61 -3.20
C GLY A 9 -11.59 -12.77 -2.77
N VAL A 10 -12.22 -13.05 -1.61
CA VAL A 10 -13.35 -12.22 -1.11
C VAL A 10 -13.01 -11.56 0.24
N ASP A 11 -13.03 -10.22 0.27
CA ASP A 11 -12.76 -9.38 1.45
C ASP A 11 -13.99 -9.34 2.37
N ASP A 12 -14.29 -10.45 3.04
CA ASP A 12 -15.54 -10.62 3.79
C ASP A 12 -15.44 -10.28 5.28
N ASP A 13 -14.24 -9.98 5.82
CA ASP A 13 -14.10 -9.64 7.25
C ASP A 13 -14.12 -8.12 7.50
N PRO A 14 -15.17 -7.57 8.13
CA PRO A 14 -15.25 -6.16 8.48
C PRO A 14 -14.13 -5.67 9.40
N ILE A 15 -13.56 -6.55 10.24
CA ILE A 15 -12.47 -6.16 11.15
C ILE A 15 -11.20 -5.89 10.35
N LEU A 16 -10.85 -6.77 9.40
CA LEU A 16 -9.70 -6.59 8.51
C LEU A 16 -9.91 -5.39 7.58
N MET A 17 -11.10 -5.24 7.01
CA MET A 17 -11.44 -4.05 6.21
C MET A 17 -11.20 -2.75 7.01
N ALA A 18 -11.70 -2.69 8.26
CA ALA A 18 -11.50 -1.55 9.12
C ALA A 18 -10.02 -1.34 9.47
N ALA A 19 -9.28 -2.40 9.79
CA ALA A 19 -7.85 -2.33 10.09
C ALA A 19 -7.04 -1.75 8.92
N PHE A 20 -7.31 -2.19 7.68
CA PHE A 20 -6.65 -1.67 6.48
C PHE A 20 -7.04 -0.21 6.17
N ILE A 21 -8.32 0.16 6.32
CA ILE A 21 -8.75 1.56 6.15
C ILE A 21 -8.03 2.47 7.15
N PHE A 22 -8.02 2.10 8.43
CA PHE A 22 -7.39 2.91 9.47
C PHE A 22 -5.86 2.92 9.35
N ALA A 23 -5.24 1.83 8.89
CA ALA A 23 -3.83 1.82 8.52
C ALA A 23 -3.53 2.83 7.38
N GLY A 24 -4.40 2.91 6.37
CA GLY A 24 -4.33 3.91 5.30
C GLY A 24 -4.47 5.34 5.83
N PHE A 25 -5.45 5.61 6.70
CA PHE A 25 -5.59 6.92 7.36
C PHE A 25 -4.35 7.29 8.18
N ALA A 26 -3.87 6.37 9.01
CA ALA A 26 -2.75 6.61 9.89
C ALA A 26 -1.45 6.89 9.12
N MET A 27 -1.36 6.43 7.87
CA MET A 27 -0.19 6.60 7.04
C MET A 27 -0.03 8.04 6.53
N MET A 28 -1.12 8.68 6.10
CA MET A 28 -1.07 10.03 5.53
C MET A 28 -0.90 11.14 6.59
N LEU A 29 -0.97 10.80 7.88
CA LEU A 29 -0.79 11.73 8.99
C LEU A 29 0.59 12.43 8.97
N ASN A 30 1.66 11.69 8.67
CA ASN A 30 3.03 12.22 8.67
C ASN A 30 3.23 13.28 7.56
N ILE A 31 2.63 13.05 6.39
CA ILE A 31 2.66 13.97 5.26
C ILE A 31 1.90 15.26 5.62
N ARG A 32 0.72 15.14 6.22
CA ARG A 32 -0.07 16.30 6.68
C ARG A 32 0.72 17.19 7.65
N LEU A 33 1.39 16.60 8.63
CA LEU A 33 2.17 17.35 9.62
C LEU A 33 3.37 18.06 9.00
N SER A 34 3.93 17.49 7.94
CA SER A 34 5.09 18.05 7.22
C SER A 34 4.72 19.16 6.25
N TYR A 35 3.52 19.13 5.65
CA TYR A 35 3.07 20.11 4.66
C TYR A 35 2.04 21.09 5.22
N SER A 36 0.91 20.62 5.75
CA SER A 36 -0.22 21.46 6.15
C SER A 36 -0.02 22.15 7.50
N ALA A 37 0.65 21.49 8.46
CA ALA A 37 0.92 22.07 9.78
C ALA A 37 2.19 22.95 9.79
N ALA A 38 3.00 22.90 8.73
CA ALA A 38 4.27 23.61 8.65
C ALA A 38 4.19 25.14 8.77
N PRO A 39 3.18 25.86 8.20
CA PRO A 39 3.09 27.31 8.38
C PRO A 39 2.94 27.70 9.85
N TYR A 40 2.10 26.96 10.56
CA TYR A 40 1.83 27.17 11.98
C TYR A 40 3.01 26.75 12.87
N ALA A 41 3.69 25.65 12.51
CA ALA A 41 4.90 25.21 13.20
C ALA A 41 6.05 26.21 13.03
N LEU A 42 6.22 26.79 11.85
CA LEU A 42 7.25 27.79 11.58
C LEU A 42 7.09 29.04 12.47
N ILE A 43 5.87 29.56 12.56
CA ILE A 43 5.53 30.70 13.42
C ILE A 43 5.81 30.36 14.88
N ARG A 44 5.44 29.15 15.31
CA ARG A 44 5.71 28.66 16.67
C ARG A 44 7.20 28.64 17.02
N PHE A 45 8.06 28.31 16.06
CA PHE A 45 9.50 28.27 16.23
C PHE A 45 10.18 29.64 16.10
N LYS A 46 9.42 30.73 15.93
CA LYS A 46 9.91 32.10 15.71
C LYS A 46 10.89 32.20 14.54
N LEU A 47 10.72 31.33 13.54
CA LEU A 47 11.50 31.39 12.31
C LEU A 47 10.90 32.47 11.40
N PRO A 48 11.73 33.21 10.66
CA PRO A 48 11.26 34.18 9.67
C PRO A 48 10.35 33.54 8.62
N GLU A 49 9.22 34.18 8.27
CA GLU A 49 8.26 33.66 7.29
C GLU A 49 8.87 33.44 5.89
N ASN A 50 9.90 34.21 5.53
CA ASN A 50 10.62 34.02 4.27
C ASN A 50 11.39 32.68 4.20
N LEU A 51 11.55 31.97 5.32
CA LEU A 51 12.10 30.61 5.36
C LEU A 51 11.05 29.52 5.20
N PHE A 52 9.76 29.85 5.04
CA PHE A 52 8.67 28.89 4.95
C PHE A 52 8.89 27.80 3.90
N SER A 53 9.20 28.20 2.67
CA SER A 53 9.46 27.24 1.59
C SER A 53 10.65 26.32 1.89
N VAL A 54 11.69 26.84 2.56
CA VAL A 54 12.88 26.05 2.95
C VAL A 54 12.52 25.06 4.06
N PHE A 55 11.77 25.52 5.07
CA PHE A 55 11.34 24.69 6.20
C PHE A 55 10.47 23.51 5.75
N VAL A 56 9.41 23.77 4.97
CA VAL A 56 8.52 22.73 4.42
C VAL A 56 9.33 21.70 3.64
N ARG A 57 10.18 22.17 2.72
CA ARG A 57 11.00 21.30 1.86
C ARG A 57 11.96 20.42 2.65
N THR A 58 12.56 20.95 3.71
CA THR A 58 13.48 20.17 4.53
C THR A 58 12.74 19.12 5.34
N MET A 59 11.59 19.45 5.92
CA MET A 59 10.78 18.49 6.68
C MET A 59 10.21 17.39 5.78
N SER A 60 9.56 17.75 4.68
CA SER A 60 8.96 16.77 3.77
C SER A 60 10.01 15.95 3.02
N GLY A 61 11.08 16.58 2.55
CA GLY A 61 12.17 15.90 1.86
C GLY A 61 12.89 14.88 2.76
N ALA A 62 13.01 15.16 4.06
CA ALA A 62 13.55 14.19 5.01
C ALA A 62 12.62 13.00 5.22
N LEU A 63 11.31 13.25 5.42
CA LEU A 63 10.30 12.21 5.56
C LEU A 63 10.29 11.26 4.35
N GLU A 64 10.23 11.83 3.14
CA GLU A 64 10.20 11.08 1.89
C GLU A 64 11.50 10.28 1.67
N LEU A 65 12.66 10.89 1.96
CA LEU A 65 13.94 10.23 1.75
C LEU A 65 14.17 9.05 2.70
N TRP A 66 13.87 9.21 3.99
CA TRP A 66 14.05 8.15 5.00
C TRP A 66 13.04 7.00 4.85
N CYS A 67 11.96 7.21 4.09
CA CYS A 67 11.05 6.16 3.68
C CYS A 67 11.75 5.09 2.81
N LEU A 68 12.61 5.49 1.84
CA LEU A 68 13.19 4.56 0.86
C LEU A 68 14.01 3.41 1.48
N PRO A 69 14.97 3.64 2.40
CA PRO A 69 15.72 2.55 3.02
C PRO A 69 14.83 1.58 3.80
N SER A 70 13.78 2.10 4.44
CA SER A 70 12.85 1.28 5.23
C SER A 70 11.91 0.44 4.33
N MET A 71 11.49 0.97 3.18
CA MET A 71 10.77 0.21 2.16
C MET A 71 11.65 -0.90 1.57
N LEU A 72 12.93 -0.62 1.33
CA LEU A 72 13.89 -1.63 0.88
C LEU A 72 14.02 -2.75 1.92
N LEU A 73 14.13 -2.40 3.21
CA LEU A 73 14.17 -3.37 4.29
C LEU A 73 12.91 -4.25 4.32
N GLY A 74 11.71 -3.65 4.21
CA GLY A 74 10.46 -4.41 4.14
C GLY A 74 10.37 -5.34 2.93
N ASN A 75 10.87 -4.91 1.76
CA ASN A 75 10.99 -5.75 0.57
C ASN A 75 11.96 -6.93 0.78
N ILE A 76 13.10 -6.69 1.44
CA ILE A 76 14.04 -7.77 1.77
C ILE A 76 13.38 -8.76 2.74
N MET A 77 12.66 -8.28 3.75
CA MET A 77 11.94 -9.13 4.71
C MET A 77 10.91 -10.02 4.01
N ASP A 78 10.14 -9.46 3.08
CA ASP A 78 9.17 -10.21 2.28
C ASP A 78 9.85 -11.28 1.39
N VAL A 79 10.91 -10.92 0.67
CA VAL A 79 11.66 -11.89 -0.15
C VAL A 79 12.30 -12.98 0.69
N VAL A 80 12.84 -12.65 1.86
CA VAL A 80 13.39 -13.64 2.80
C VAL A 80 12.30 -14.57 3.30
N GLN A 81 11.14 -14.04 3.68
CA GLN A 81 10.00 -14.86 4.10
C GLN A 81 9.56 -15.82 3.00
N LYS A 82 9.47 -15.35 1.75
CA LYS A 82 9.09 -16.17 0.59
C LYS A 82 10.12 -17.26 0.29
N ARG A 83 11.41 -16.94 0.34
CA ARG A 83 12.48 -17.93 0.15
C ARG A 83 12.50 -19.01 1.23
N LEU A 84 12.21 -18.64 2.48
CA LEU A 84 12.09 -19.60 3.59
C LEU A 84 10.84 -20.47 3.45
N PHE A 85 9.77 -19.96 2.84
CA PHE A 85 8.56 -20.72 2.53
C PHE A 85 8.77 -21.73 1.39
N ASP A 86 9.54 -21.38 0.36
CA ASP A 86 9.85 -22.26 -0.79
C ASP A 86 10.69 -23.51 -0.42
N ASP A 87 11.16 -23.63 0.83
CA ASP A 87 11.92 -24.80 1.30
C ASP A 87 11.01 -26.02 1.49
N GLU A 88 10.89 -26.82 0.44
CA GLU A 88 10.10 -28.06 0.43
C GLU A 88 10.50 -29.03 1.57
N ASN A 89 11.76 -29.02 2.01
CA ASN A 89 12.21 -29.88 3.11
C ASN A 89 11.63 -29.44 4.45
N ALA A 90 11.63 -28.13 4.72
CA ALA A 90 11.04 -27.59 5.94
C ALA A 90 9.53 -27.88 6.01
N GLN A 91 8.81 -27.82 4.87
CA GLN A 91 7.38 -28.15 4.80
C GLN A 91 7.14 -29.63 5.13
N ALA A 92 7.97 -30.50 4.58
CA ALA A 92 7.86 -31.94 4.77
C ALA A 92 8.18 -32.35 6.22
N GLU A 93 9.18 -31.74 6.86
CA GLU A 93 9.50 -31.93 8.28
C GLU A 93 8.36 -31.47 9.21
N LYS A 94 7.73 -30.33 8.91
CA LYS A 94 6.62 -29.84 9.74
C LYS A 94 5.41 -30.76 9.64
N LEU A 95 5.05 -31.17 8.43
CA LEU A 95 3.98 -32.14 8.18
C LEU A 95 4.27 -33.47 8.89
N LYS A 96 5.52 -33.91 8.92
CA LYS A 96 5.97 -35.07 9.70
C LYS A 96 5.79 -34.87 11.22
N SER A 97 6.06 -33.68 11.75
CA SER A 97 5.86 -33.39 13.18
C SER A 97 4.39 -33.41 13.60
N ASP A 98 3.49 -32.87 12.76
CA ASP A 98 2.06 -32.74 13.06
C ASP A 98 1.26 -33.99 12.64
N ARG A 99 1.92 -34.99 12.04
CA ARG A 99 1.31 -36.21 11.47
C ARG A 99 0.40 -36.94 12.44
N THR A 100 0.76 -37.02 13.72
CA THR A 100 0.01 -37.77 14.73
C THR A 100 -1.36 -37.12 14.96
N THR A 101 -1.37 -35.79 15.12
CA THR A 101 -2.60 -35.00 15.27
C THR A 101 -3.48 -35.10 14.04
N LEU A 102 -2.87 -35.03 12.84
CA LEU A 102 -3.59 -35.17 11.58
C LEU A 102 -4.18 -36.58 11.39
N SER A 103 -3.41 -37.61 11.75
CA SER A 103 -3.82 -39.02 11.66
C SER A 103 -5.00 -39.30 12.60
N GLN A 104 -5.00 -38.75 13.81
CA GLN A 104 -6.13 -38.84 14.76
C GLN A 104 -7.40 -38.14 14.25
N LYS A 105 -7.25 -36.94 13.65
CA LYS A 105 -8.39 -36.22 13.08
C LYS A 105 -8.91 -36.89 11.80
N ALA A 106 -8.04 -37.47 10.98
CA ALA A 106 -8.42 -38.27 9.83
C ALA A 106 -9.20 -39.53 10.25
N GLN A 107 -8.77 -40.20 11.32
CA GLN A 107 -9.49 -41.32 11.92
C GLN A 107 -10.87 -40.91 12.43
N THR A 108 -10.99 -39.71 13.04
CA THR A 108 -12.28 -39.18 13.48
C THR A 108 -13.22 -38.96 12.30
N LEU A 109 -12.72 -38.35 11.22
CA LEU A 109 -13.47 -38.17 9.98
C LEU A 109 -13.91 -39.51 9.37
N TYR A 110 -13.01 -40.50 9.33
CA TYR A 110 -13.32 -41.87 8.89
C TYR A 110 -14.52 -42.44 9.65
N SER A 111 -14.48 -42.41 10.99
CA SER A 111 -15.53 -43.00 11.82
C SER A 111 -16.88 -42.28 11.68
N ARG A 112 -16.87 -40.94 11.49
CA ARG A 112 -18.11 -40.18 11.24
C ARG A 112 -18.67 -40.45 9.84
N ALA A 113 -17.82 -40.55 8.83
CA ALA A 113 -18.22 -40.88 7.46
C ALA A 113 -18.79 -42.30 7.36
N GLU A 114 -18.23 -43.25 8.09
CA GLU A 114 -18.75 -44.62 8.21
C GLU A 114 -20.15 -44.65 8.86
N SER A 115 -20.33 -43.91 9.96
CA SER A 115 -21.65 -43.79 10.60
C SER A 115 -22.69 -43.21 9.63
N LEU A 116 -22.32 -42.21 8.83
CA LEU A 116 -23.22 -41.64 7.82
C LEU A 116 -23.54 -42.65 6.70
N ALA A 117 -22.53 -43.37 6.20
CA ALA A 117 -22.72 -44.38 5.16
C ALA A 117 -23.68 -45.50 5.61
N ASN A 118 -23.63 -45.91 6.88
CA ASN A 118 -24.53 -46.91 7.45
C ASN A 118 -25.98 -46.42 7.59
N GLN A 119 -26.22 -45.10 7.65
CA GLN A 119 -27.56 -44.51 7.69
C GLN A 119 -28.14 -44.25 6.30
N LEU A 120 -27.32 -44.40 5.26
CA LEU A 120 -27.68 -44.19 3.86
C LEU A 120 -27.96 -45.51 3.12
N ASN A 121 -28.13 -46.63 3.82
CA ASN A 121 -28.34 -47.97 3.24
C ASN A 121 -29.48 -48.08 2.21
N ASN A 122 -30.41 -47.11 2.18
CA ASN A 122 -31.53 -47.08 1.24
C ASN A 122 -31.23 -46.28 -0.05
N ASP A 123 -30.09 -45.58 -0.13
CA ASP A 123 -29.67 -44.80 -1.30
C ASP A 123 -28.21 -45.14 -1.65
N VAL A 124 -28.06 -46.01 -2.65
CA VAL A 124 -26.76 -46.54 -3.10
C VAL A 124 -25.83 -45.42 -3.59
N ALA A 125 -26.37 -44.35 -4.19
CA ALA A 125 -25.58 -43.26 -4.71
C ALA A 125 -25.03 -42.36 -3.58
N ALA A 126 -25.89 -41.98 -2.63
CA ALA A 126 -25.48 -41.21 -1.45
C ALA A 126 -24.53 -42.01 -0.54
N GLN A 127 -24.82 -43.29 -0.35
CA GLN A 127 -23.95 -44.21 0.40
C GLN A 127 -22.58 -44.37 -0.27
N GLY A 128 -22.51 -44.45 -1.61
CA GLY A 128 -21.27 -44.50 -2.37
C GLY A 128 -20.38 -43.27 -2.10
N LYS A 129 -20.97 -42.07 -2.05
CA LYS A 129 -20.23 -40.82 -1.74
C LYS A 129 -19.68 -40.82 -0.31
N ALA A 130 -20.47 -41.24 0.68
CA ALA A 130 -20.02 -41.34 2.06
C ALA A 130 -18.92 -42.39 2.25
N ASN A 131 -19.01 -43.53 1.53
CA ASN A 131 -17.96 -44.55 1.51
C ASN A 131 -16.67 -44.06 0.84
N ASN A 132 -16.76 -43.23 -0.20
CA ASN A 132 -15.59 -42.62 -0.82
C ASN A 132 -14.87 -41.68 0.18
N LEU A 133 -15.61 -40.82 0.90
CA LEU A 133 -15.03 -39.97 1.95
C LEU A 133 -14.34 -40.80 3.05
N LYS A 134 -15.01 -41.87 3.51
CA LYS A 134 -14.44 -42.83 4.46
C LYS A 134 -13.12 -43.41 3.95
N ASN A 135 -13.10 -43.92 2.72
CA ASN A 135 -11.91 -44.53 2.12
C ASN A 135 -10.79 -43.51 1.87
N SER A 136 -11.12 -42.26 1.57
CA SER A 136 -10.14 -41.19 1.40
C SER A 136 -9.43 -40.85 2.72
N ALA A 137 -10.13 -40.94 3.86
CA ALA A 137 -9.58 -40.64 5.19
C ALA A 137 -8.95 -41.85 5.91
N SER A 138 -9.00 -43.05 5.32
CA SER A 138 -8.68 -44.32 5.98
C SER A 138 -7.17 -44.59 6.15
N ASN A 139 -6.87 -45.67 6.89
CA ASN A 139 -5.55 -46.30 7.00
C ASN A 139 -5.28 -47.38 5.93
N SER A 140 -6.13 -47.50 4.89
CA SER A 140 -5.93 -48.47 3.81
C SER A 140 -4.94 -47.96 2.76
N SER A 141 -4.54 -48.81 1.82
CA SER A 141 -3.63 -48.41 0.73
C SER A 141 -4.18 -47.18 -0.01
N GLY A 142 -3.41 -46.09 -0.01
CA GLY A 142 -3.80 -44.81 -0.63
C GLY A 142 -4.72 -43.90 0.20
N GLY A 143 -5.05 -44.24 1.45
CA GLY A 143 -5.81 -43.39 2.38
C GLY A 143 -4.94 -42.36 3.10
N LEU A 144 -5.51 -41.22 3.50
CA LEU A 144 -4.79 -40.11 4.12
C LEU A 144 -4.05 -40.54 5.40
N GLN A 145 -4.70 -41.32 6.26
CA GLN A 145 -4.12 -41.76 7.53
C GLN A 145 -2.89 -42.65 7.31
N LYS A 146 -2.92 -43.51 6.29
CA LYS A 146 -1.78 -44.34 5.93
C LYS A 146 -0.61 -43.49 5.45
N LEU A 147 -0.85 -42.55 4.53
CA LEU A 147 0.20 -41.64 4.04
C LEU A 147 0.81 -40.80 5.17
N LEU A 148 0.00 -40.40 6.16
CA LEU A 148 0.47 -39.71 7.37
C LEU A 148 1.32 -40.59 8.29
N ASN A 149 1.04 -41.89 8.34
CA ASN A 149 1.83 -42.84 9.10
C ASN A 149 3.15 -43.17 8.38
N ASP A 150 3.11 -43.35 7.07
CA ASP A 150 4.24 -43.68 6.20
C ASP A 150 5.28 -42.54 6.14
N LEU A 151 4.87 -41.30 6.38
CA LEU A 151 5.74 -40.11 6.52
C LEU A 151 6.88 -40.30 7.54
N ASN A 152 6.71 -41.14 8.56
CA ASN A 152 7.74 -41.35 9.58
C ASN A 152 8.94 -42.15 9.06
N SER A 153 8.69 -43.09 8.16
CA SER A 153 9.64 -44.04 7.59
C SER A 153 10.04 -43.71 6.15
N ALA A 154 9.62 -42.56 5.64
CA ALA A 154 9.90 -42.13 4.28
C ALA A 154 11.40 -41.89 4.06
N SER A 155 11.98 -42.56 3.04
CA SER A 155 13.33 -42.29 2.54
C SER A 155 13.43 -40.94 1.83
N GLU A 156 12.39 -40.57 1.09
CA GLU A 156 12.21 -39.26 0.46
C GLU A 156 11.05 -38.51 1.13
N LEU A 157 11.39 -37.69 2.13
CA LEU A 157 10.41 -37.01 2.96
C LEU A 157 9.54 -36.04 2.15
N VAL A 158 10.15 -35.29 1.23
CA VAL A 158 9.46 -34.29 0.39
C VAL A 158 8.47 -34.95 -0.57
N ALA A 159 8.87 -36.01 -1.27
CA ALA A 159 7.98 -36.74 -2.17
C ALA A 159 6.78 -37.34 -1.41
N SER A 160 7.05 -37.90 -0.23
CA SER A 160 6.00 -38.47 0.64
C SER A 160 5.05 -37.39 1.19
N ALA A 161 5.57 -36.22 1.53
CA ALA A 161 4.75 -35.07 1.94
C ALA A 161 3.88 -34.54 0.79
N LYS A 162 4.37 -34.53 -0.46
CA LYS A 162 3.57 -34.17 -1.65
C LYS A 162 2.38 -35.10 -1.82
N LEU A 163 2.56 -36.41 -1.65
CA LEU A 163 1.46 -37.39 -1.72
C LEU A 163 0.38 -37.13 -0.66
N VAL A 164 0.76 -36.74 0.56
CA VAL A 164 -0.19 -36.35 1.62
C VAL A 164 -0.95 -35.09 1.23
N LYS A 165 -0.27 -34.11 0.63
CA LYS A 165 -0.91 -32.89 0.13
C LYS A 165 -1.93 -33.18 -0.95
N ASP A 166 -1.54 -33.96 -1.96
CA ASP A 166 -2.40 -34.37 -3.06
C ASP A 166 -3.58 -35.22 -2.58
N LYS A 167 -3.38 -36.08 -1.57
CA LYS A 167 -4.49 -36.87 -1.03
C LYS A 167 -5.50 -36.03 -0.27
N PHE A 168 -5.06 -34.95 0.37
CA PHE A 168 -5.96 -34.09 1.12
C PHE A 168 -6.70 -33.09 0.21
N ALA A 169 -5.95 -32.32 -0.59
CA ALA A 169 -6.43 -31.18 -1.37
C ALA A 169 -6.33 -31.35 -2.91
N GLY A 170 -5.85 -32.50 -3.40
CA GLY A 170 -5.60 -32.70 -4.82
C GLY A 170 -6.86 -32.80 -5.68
N TRP A 171 -6.64 -32.75 -7.00
CA TRP A 171 -7.69 -32.75 -8.02
C TRP A 171 -8.39 -34.10 -8.21
N SER A 172 -7.84 -35.18 -7.66
CA SER A 172 -8.43 -36.52 -7.72
C SER A 172 -9.81 -36.56 -7.05
N PRO A 173 -10.80 -37.26 -7.62
CA PRO A 173 -12.08 -37.54 -6.95
C PRO A 173 -11.90 -38.20 -5.57
N ASP A 174 -10.78 -38.91 -5.37
CA ASP A 174 -10.47 -39.61 -4.14
C ASP A 174 -9.76 -38.74 -3.09
N SER A 175 -9.63 -37.43 -3.34
CA SER A 175 -9.09 -36.52 -2.33
C SER A 175 -10.11 -36.27 -1.22
N VAL A 176 -9.63 -36.05 0.00
CA VAL A 176 -10.51 -35.88 1.17
C VAL A 176 -11.44 -34.67 0.98
N GLN A 177 -10.93 -33.57 0.41
CA GLN A 177 -11.71 -32.37 0.17
C GLN A 177 -12.78 -32.54 -0.91
N LYS A 178 -12.46 -33.20 -2.04
CA LYS A 178 -13.48 -33.48 -3.08
C LYS A 178 -14.51 -34.51 -2.63
N ALA A 179 -14.07 -35.56 -1.94
CA ALA A 179 -14.98 -36.55 -1.39
C ALA A 179 -15.95 -35.92 -0.36
N TYR A 180 -15.47 -34.99 0.46
CA TYR A 180 -16.32 -34.25 1.39
C TYR A 180 -17.32 -33.35 0.66
N ASN A 181 -16.87 -32.58 -0.35
CA ASN A 181 -17.75 -31.73 -1.14
C ASN A 181 -18.83 -32.56 -1.85
N ALA A 182 -18.50 -33.74 -2.38
CA ALA A 182 -19.46 -34.64 -3.00
C ALA A 182 -20.56 -35.11 -2.03
N VAL A 183 -20.23 -35.37 -0.75
CA VAL A 183 -21.21 -35.69 0.30
C VAL A 183 -22.05 -34.47 0.68
N LYS A 184 -21.41 -33.29 0.78
CA LYS A 184 -22.07 -32.03 1.13
C LYS A 184 -23.08 -31.58 0.07
N ASP A 185 -22.74 -31.74 -1.20
CA ASP A 185 -23.57 -31.32 -2.34
C ASP A 185 -24.70 -32.31 -2.65
N ASP A 186 -24.69 -33.48 -2.00
CA ASP A 186 -25.77 -34.47 -2.08
C ASP A 186 -26.88 -34.15 -1.09
N THR A 187 -28.09 -33.91 -1.58
CA THR A 187 -29.25 -33.52 -0.76
C THR A 187 -29.72 -34.64 0.17
N THR A 188 -29.55 -35.91 -0.20
CA THR A 188 -29.90 -37.05 0.64
C THR A 188 -28.91 -37.23 1.78
N ALA A 189 -27.61 -37.14 1.50
CA ALA A 189 -26.56 -37.28 2.52
C ALA A 189 -26.50 -36.08 3.47
N SER A 190 -26.60 -34.85 2.94
CA SER A 190 -26.58 -33.62 3.74
C SER A 190 -27.85 -33.41 4.58
N GLY A 191 -28.97 -34.01 4.19
CA GLY A 191 -30.23 -33.99 4.93
C GLY A 191 -30.25 -34.89 6.17
N LYS A 192 -29.24 -35.74 6.39
CA LYS A 192 -29.14 -36.63 7.56
C LYS A 192 -28.54 -35.89 8.76
N PRO A 193 -29.03 -36.12 9.99
CA PRO A 193 -28.49 -35.48 11.20
C PRO A 193 -27.00 -35.84 11.44
N GLU A 194 -26.56 -37.02 11.00
CA GLU A 194 -25.17 -37.49 11.12
C GLU A 194 -24.20 -36.68 10.26
N PHE A 195 -24.67 -35.99 9.21
CA PHE A 195 -23.83 -35.14 8.38
C PHE A 195 -23.24 -33.96 9.16
N ALA A 196 -23.93 -33.46 10.19
CA ALA A 196 -23.38 -32.41 11.07
C ALA A 196 -22.06 -32.86 11.72
N ASN A 197 -22.00 -34.12 12.19
CA ASN A 197 -20.79 -34.69 12.79
C ASN A 197 -19.66 -34.88 11.75
N VAL A 198 -20.00 -35.23 10.51
CA VAL A 198 -19.03 -35.34 9.40
C VAL A 198 -18.47 -33.98 9.05
N ARG A 199 -19.32 -32.95 8.94
CA ARG A 199 -18.92 -31.56 8.69
C ARG A 199 -17.98 -31.06 9.77
N ASP A 200 -18.31 -31.27 11.04
CA ASP A 200 -17.52 -30.73 12.15
C ASP A 200 -16.15 -31.45 12.21
N ALA A 201 -16.11 -32.78 12.04
CA ALA A 201 -14.87 -33.54 11.95
C ALA A 201 -14.00 -33.13 10.74
N PHE A 202 -14.62 -32.88 9.58
CA PHE A 202 -13.91 -32.39 8.41
C PHE A 202 -13.32 -30.99 8.65
N ASN A 203 -14.10 -30.07 9.23
CA ASN A 203 -13.63 -28.72 9.55
C ASN A 203 -12.46 -28.74 10.53
N GLU A 204 -12.50 -29.61 11.53
CA GLU A 204 -11.40 -29.79 12.47
C GLU A 204 -10.14 -30.34 11.80
N LEU A 205 -10.29 -31.36 10.95
CA LEU A 205 -9.18 -31.93 10.19
C LEU A 205 -8.60 -30.90 9.22
N GLN A 206 -9.45 -30.19 8.48
CA GLN A 206 -9.06 -29.11 7.57
C GLN A 206 -8.31 -28.00 8.33
N THR A 207 -8.77 -27.62 9.52
CA THR A 207 -8.10 -26.60 10.34
C THR A 207 -6.71 -27.08 10.78
N ALA A 208 -6.59 -28.33 11.21
CA ALA A 208 -5.30 -28.90 11.61
C ALA A 208 -4.36 -29.10 10.42
N TYR A 209 -4.87 -29.56 9.28
CA TYR A 209 -4.12 -29.72 8.03
C TYR A 209 -3.61 -28.38 7.52
N ASN A 210 -4.50 -27.38 7.47
CA ASN A 210 -4.14 -26.02 7.12
C ASN A 210 -3.04 -25.53 8.05
N LYS A 211 -3.15 -25.72 9.38
CA LYS A 211 -2.08 -25.34 10.33
C LYS A 211 -0.74 -26.05 10.08
N ALA A 212 -0.77 -27.32 9.67
CA ALA A 212 0.43 -28.12 9.42
C ALA A 212 1.15 -27.75 8.11
N ILE A 213 0.40 -27.30 7.11
CA ILE A 213 0.91 -26.97 5.76
C ILE A 213 1.02 -25.47 5.52
N SER A 214 0.30 -24.64 6.30
CA SER A 214 0.46 -23.20 6.33
C SER A 214 1.77 -22.84 7.04
N GLN A 215 2.90 -23.15 6.40
CA GLN A 215 4.20 -22.63 6.80
C GLN A 215 4.27 -21.10 6.69
N ASP A 216 3.31 -20.47 6.00
CA ASP A 216 3.10 -19.03 6.10
C ASP A 216 2.95 -18.60 7.56
N TYR A 217 2.29 -19.37 8.43
CA TYR A 217 2.24 -19.01 9.85
C TYR A 217 3.63 -19.06 10.53
N MET A 218 4.55 -19.93 10.10
CA MET A 218 5.84 -20.11 10.79
C MET A 218 6.82 -18.97 10.52
N TYR A 219 6.86 -18.47 9.29
CA TYR A 219 7.79 -17.40 8.88
C TYR A 219 7.10 -16.06 8.69
N LYS A 220 5.88 -16.00 8.13
CA LYS A 220 5.15 -14.74 7.96
C LYS A 220 4.78 -14.13 9.30
N TRP A 221 4.43 -14.94 10.29
CA TRP A 221 4.12 -14.42 11.63
C TRP A 221 5.30 -13.65 12.27
N PRO A 222 6.49 -14.24 12.48
CA PRO A 222 7.62 -13.51 13.06
C PRO A 222 8.29 -12.51 12.13
N ILE A 223 8.28 -12.71 10.80
CA ILE A 223 9.01 -11.85 9.85
C ILE A 223 8.14 -10.70 9.34
N ILE A 224 6.83 -10.88 9.20
CA ILE A 224 5.94 -9.86 8.63
C ILE A 224 4.92 -9.37 9.66
N ILE A 225 4.15 -10.27 10.29
CA ILE A 225 3.02 -9.88 11.16
C ILE A 225 3.51 -9.17 12.43
N ILE A 226 4.44 -9.77 13.18
CA ILE A 226 4.98 -9.15 14.40
C ILE A 226 5.62 -7.79 14.09
N PRO A 227 6.52 -7.67 13.10
CA PRO A 227 7.04 -6.36 12.70
C PRO A 227 5.95 -5.38 12.25
N SER A 228 4.88 -5.84 11.59
CA SER A 228 3.77 -4.96 11.18
C SER A 228 3.02 -4.39 12.40
N ILE A 229 2.79 -5.21 13.43
CA ILE A 229 2.17 -4.77 14.67
C ILE A 229 3.08 -3.76 15.36
N ILE A 230 4.38 -4.07 15.45
CA ILE A 230 5.37 -3.16 16.02
C ILE A 230 5.42 -1.84 15.24
N SER A 231 5.41 -1.86 13.90
CA SER A 231 5.45 -0.64 13.09
C SER A 231 4.23 0.24 13.29
N GLN A 232 3.03 -0.35 13.47
CA GLN A 232 1.82 0.41 13.77
C GLN A 232 1.89 1.09 15.14
N TRP A 233 2.39 0.39 16.17
CA TRP A 233 2.61 0.97 17.50
C TRP A 233 3.72 2.02 17.50
N LEU A 234 4.79 1.81 16.73
CA LEU A 234 5.84 2.81 16.53
C LEU A 234 5.29 4.07 15.86
N ASN A 235 4.39 3.94 14.88
CA ASN A 235 3.74 5.09 14.23
C ASN A 235 2.90 5.89 15.24
N PHE A 236 2.18 5.21 16.14
CA PHE A 236 1.50 5.88 17.26
C PHE A 236 2.50 6.59 18.19
N LEU A 237 3.56 5.91 18.61
CA LEU A 237 4.59 6.49 19.49
C LEU A 237 5.29 7.70 18.86
N THR A 238 5.54 7.70 17.55
CA THR A 238 6.15 8.85 16.88
C THR A 238 5.29 10.10 17.01
N PHE A 239 3.97 10.01 16.94
CA PHE A 239 3.09 11.17 17.15
C PHE A 239 3.05 11.63 18.61
N VAL A 240 3.11 10.70 19.57
CA VAL A 240 3.22 11.05 21.00
C VAL A 240 4.51 11.80 21.27
N ILE A 241 5.64 11.31 20.75
CA ILE A 241 6.94 11.98 20.88
C ILE A 241 6.90 13.33 20.17
N LEU A 242 6.30 13.42 18.99
CA LEU A 242 6.16 14.67 18.25
C LEU A 242 5.38 15.72 19.07
N LEU A 243 4.29 15.31 19.74
CA LEU A 243 3.53 16.19 20.62
C LEU A 243 4.39 16.70 21.78
N ILE A 244 5.14 15.81 22.45
CA ILE A 244 6.03 16.17 23.55
C ILE A 244 7.07 17.18 23.06
N VAL A 245 7.74 16.91 21.95
CA VAL A 245 8.78 17.80 21.38
C VAL A 245 8.20 19.14 20.93
N TYR A 246 6.98 19.16 20.42
CA TYR A 246 6.29 20.38 19.99
C TYR A 246 5.83 21.26 21.16
N VAL A 247 5.35 20.63 22.24
CA VAL A 247 4.86 21.33 23.44
C VAL A 247 6.03 21.78 24.34
N THR A 248 7.12 21.00 24.40
CA THR A 248 8.30 21.31 25.20
C THR A 248 9.26 22.26 24.48
N GLY A 249 10.04 23.05 25.23
CA GLY A 249 11.05 23.96 24.68
C GLY A 249 10.75 25.46 24.77
N GLY A 250 9.85 25.86 25.68
CA GLY A 250 9.59 27.27 25.98
C GLY A 250 9.15 28.07 24.75
N ASP A 251 9.51 29.35 24.69
CA ASP A 251 9.00 30.25 23.65
C ASP A 251 9.54 29.98 22.23
N THR A 252 10.65 29.26 22.09
CA THR A 252 11.29 29.00 20.78
C THR A 252 11.08 27.57 20.28
N GLY A 253 10.69 26.63 21.13
CA GLY A 253 10.49 25.21 20.78
C GLY A 253 11.77 24.50 20.32
N HIS A 254 11.73 23.17 20.19
CA HIS A 254 12.88 22.36 19.77
C HIS A 254 12.84 22.02 18.28
N VAL A 255 13.23 22.94 17.40
CA VAL A 255 13.22 22.74 15.93
C VAL A 255 13.99 21.50 15.49
N THR A 256 15.20 21.29 16.03
CA THR A 256 16.04 20.13 15.69
C THR A 256 15.42 18.82 16.16
N GLY A 257 14.82 18.81 17.35
CA GLY A 257 14.07 17.65 17.85
C GLY A 257 12.86 17.35 16.97
N TYR A 258 12.12 18.39 16.57
CA TYR A 258 10.95 18.27 15.71
C TYR A 258 11.32 17.66 14.34
N TYR A 259 12.43 18.12 13.75
CA TYR A 259 12.98 17.53 12.53
C TYR A 259 13.40 16.07 12.71
N GLY A 260 14.13 15.76 13.79
CA GLY A 260 14.59 14.39 14.07
C GLY A 260 13.43 13.41 14.19
N VAL A 261 12.34 13.80 14.85
CA VAL A 261 11.13 12.98 14.97
C VAL A 261 10.46 12.79 13.61
N ILE A 262 10.38 13.83 12.77
CA ILE A 262 9.84 13.70 11.41
C ILE A 262 10.68 12.74 10.56
N ALA A 263 12.01 12.82 10.62
CA ALA A 263 12.89 11.89 9.91
C ALA A 263 12.69 10.43 10.36
N ILE A 264 12.62 10.19 11.68
CA ILE A 264 12.32 8.86 12.24
C ILE A 264 10.93 8.38 11.80
N SER A 265 9.94 9.27 11.80
CA SER A 265 8.59 8.94 11.33
C SER A 265 8.56 8.52 9.86
N GLY A 266 9.43 9.10 9.01
CA GLY A 266 9.59 8.68 7.61
C GLY A 266 10.10 7.24 7.48
N PHE A 267 11.03 6.82 8.34
CA PHE A 267 11.50 5.44 8.39
C PHE A 267 10.40 4.48 8.88
N VAL A 268 9.68 4.85 9.94
CA VAL A 268 8.56 4.04 10.46
C VAL A 268 7.45 3.93 9.41
N PHE A 269 7.19 5.02 8.68
CA PHE A 269 6.22 5.08 7.60
C PHE A 269 6.54 4.08 6.48
N GLY A 270 7.77 4.06 5.95
CA GLY A 270 8.10 3.19 4.81
C GLY A 270 8.13 1.70 5.15
N ILE A 271 8.58 1.32 6.36
CA ILE A 271 8.49 -0.08 6.81
C ILE A 271 7.02 -0.48 7.05
N ASN A 272 6.20 0.40 7.64
CA ASN A 272 4.79 0.11 7.88
C ASN A 272 4.04 -0.09 6.55
N MET A 273 4.28 0.76 5.55
CA MET A 273 3.66 0.64 4.23
C MET A 273 3.95 -0.69 3.58
N THR A 274 5.22 -1.10 3.55
CA THR A 274 5.61 -2.37 2.93
C THR A 274 5.07 -3.58 3.69
N LEU A 275 5.05 -3.55 5.03
CA LEU A 275 4.53 -4.64 5.84
C LEU A 275 3.00 -4.79 5.74
N VAL A 276 2.24 -3.68 5.62
CA VAL A 276 0.79 -3.73 5.37
C VAL A 276 0.49 -4.46 4.06
N TYR A 277 1.23 -4.12 2.99
CA TYR A 277 1.10 -4.78 1.68
C TYR A 277 1.53 -6.26 1.71
N ALA A 278 2.58 -6.59 2.45
CA ALA A 278 3.07 -7.97 2.61
C ALA A 278 2.13 -8.85 3.47
N THR A 279 1.34 -8.24 4.35
CA THR A 279 0.50 -8.96 5.30
C THR A 279 -0.65 -9.66 4.60
N ASP A 280 -1.52 -8.91 3.92
CA ASP A 280 -2.62 -9.48 3.16
C ASP A 280 -2.94 -8.61 1.95
N TYR A 281 -2.64 -9.13 0.76
CA TYR A 281 -2.88 -8.43 -0.49
C TYR A 281 -4.37 -8.29 -0.80
N ASN A 282 -5.24 -9.07 -0.15
CA ASN A 282 -6.66 -9.04 -0.43
C ASN A 282 -7.28 -7.70 -0.04
N TYR A 283 -6.88 -7.16 1.12
CA TYR A 283 -7.48 -5.95 1.67
C TYR A 283 -6.78 -4.65 1.22
N ILE A 284 -5.83 -4.72 0.28
CA ILE A 284 -5.09 -3.54 -0.21
C ILE A 284 -6.02 -2.47 -0.77
N VAL A 285 -7.11 -2.85 -1.43
CA VAL A 285 -8.11 -1.91 -1.97
C VAL A 285 -8.67 -1.02 -0.84
N TRP A 286 -8.93 -1.60 0.33
CA TRP A 286 -9.44 -0.88 1.51
C TRP A 286 -8.40 0.05 2.12
N TYR A 287 -7.14 -0.36 2.10
CA TYR A 287 -6.03 0.48 2.54
C TYR A 287 -5.82 1.69 1.60
N ILE A 288 -5.81 1.49 0.28
CA ILE A 288 -5.68 2.58 -0.71
C ILE A 288 -6.88 3.52 -0.62
N MET A 289 -8.08 2.99 -0.34
CA MET A 289 -9.26 3.81 -0.03
C MET A 289 -8.99 4.71 1.19
N GLY A 290 -8.51 4.15 2.30
CA GLY A 290 -8.19 4.92 3.49
C GLY A 290 -7.18 6.02 3.21
N GLU A 291 -6.06 5.67 2.57
CA GLU A 291 -4.99 6.59 2.18
C GLU A 291 -5.53 7.80 1.39
N ASN A 292 -6.32 7.57 0.34
CA ASN A 292 -6.81 8.61 -0.57
C ASN A 292 -8.08 9.34 -0.08
N SER A 293 -8.73 8.82 0.95
CA SER A 293 -9.86 9.48 1.63
C SER A 293 -9.41 10.40 2.76
N PHE A 294 -8.17 10.24 3.23
CA PHE A 294 -7.61 11.02 4.31
C PHE A 294 -7.57 12.55 4.06
N PRO A 295 -7.26 13.05 2.84
CA PRO A 295 -7.37 14.47 2.50
C PRO A 295 -8.71 15.13 2.85
N ILE A 296 -9.83 14.44 2.64
CA ILE A 296 -11.16 14.95 3.00
C ILE A 296 -11.31 15.01 4.53
N VAL A 297 -10.90 13.95 5.22
CA VAL A 297 -10.96 13.87 6.69
C VAL A 297 -10.15 14.99 7.33
N THR A 298 -8.95 15.25 6.83
CA THR A 298 -8.07 16.31 7.34
C THR A 298 -8.61 17.70 7.07
N SER A 299 -9.18 17.93 5.89
CA SER A 299 -9.83 19.19 5.54
C SER A 299 -11.01 19.48 6.47
N ALA A 300 -11.82 18.46 6.79
CA ALA A 300 -12.91 18.58 7.75
C ALA A 300 -12.40 18.90 9.17
N ILE A 301 -11.32 18.25 9.61
CA ILE A 301 -10.69 18.53 10.90
C ILE A 301 -10.21 19.99 10.97
N LEU A 302 -9.46 20.44 9.96
CA LEU A 302 -8.94 21.81 9.92
C LEU A 302 -10.07 22.84 9.90
N TYR A 303 -11.13 22.59 9.13
CA TYR A 303 -12.31 23.45 9.08
C TYR A 303 -12.99 23.58 10.46
N ILE A 304 -13.20 22.47 11.17
CA ILE A 304 -13.81 22.48 12.51
C ILE A 304 -12.90 23.22 13.50
N THR A 305 -11.60 22.91 13.50
CA THR A 305 -10.63 23.52 14.41
C THR A 305 -10.53 25.04 14.22
N THR A 306 -10.45 25.49 12.97
CA THR A 306 -10.39 26.93 12.65
C THR A 306 -11.71 27.64 12.91
N SER A 307 -12.86 26.97 12.75
CA SER A 307 -14.16 27.55 13.10
C SER A 307 -14.30 27.83 14.60
N ILE A 308 -13.72 26.98 15.46
CA ILE A 308 -13.79 27.13 16.92
C ILE A 308 -12.68 28.06 17.44
N TYR A 309 -11.45 27.88 16.97
CA TYR A 309 -10.25 28.52 17.52
C TYR A 309 -9.61 29.56 16.59
N GLY A 310 -10.21 29.89 15.45
CA GLY A 310 -9.62 30.80 14.46
C GLY A 310 -9.51 32.27 14.88
N ASN A 311 -10.17 32.67 15.98
CA ASN A 311 -10.05 34.04 16.49
C ASN A 311 -8.71 34.28 17.19
N ARG A 312 -7.72 34.74 16.43
CA ARG A 312 -6.35 35.07 16.86
C ARG A 312 -6.26 36.09 18.00
N ARG A 313 -7.30 36.89 18.24
CA ARG A 313 -7.32 37.87 19.34
C ARG A 313 -7.62 37.24 20.70
N LYS A 314 -8.31 36.08 20.70
CA LYS A 314 -8.76 35.39 21.91
C LYS A 314 -7.91 34.17 22.23
N TYR A 315 -7.40 33.50 21.19
CA TYR A 315 -6.67 32.25 21.32
C TYR A 315 -5.32 32.35 20.62
N ASN A 316 -4.33 31.59 21.12
CA ASN A 316 -3.11 31.31 20.37
C ASN A 316 -3.42 30.29 19.27
N SER A 317 -4.16 30.73 18.25
CA SER A 317 -4.73 29.88 17.20
C SER A 317 -3.66 29.05 16.50
N ASP A 318 -2.50 29.65 16.21
CA ASP A 318 -1.44 28.98 15.45
C ASP A 318 -0.83 27.81 16.25
N TYR A 319 -0.68 27.95 17.57
CA TYR A 319 -0.25 26.84 18.44
C TYR A 319 -1.35 25.78 18.61
N ILE A 320 -2.58 26.21 18.88
CA ILE A 320 -3.71 25.30 19.18
C ILE A 320 -4.09 24.45 17.98
N VAL A 321 -4.05 25.00 16.76
CA VAL A 321 -4.35 24.26 15.52
C VAL A 321 -3.40 23.07 15.37
N VAL A 322 -2.09 23.27 15.56
CA VAL A 322 -1.10 22.19 15.43
C VAL A 322 -1.24 21.16 16.56
N VAL A 323 -1.49 21.61 17.79
CA VAL A 323 -1.72 20.69 18.92
C VAL A 323 -2.93 19.80 18.68
N ILE A 324 -4.04 20.36 18.17
CA ILE A 324 -5.25 19.60 17.85
C ILE A 324 -4.97 18.61 16.72
N ASP A 325 -4.27 19.04 15.67
CA ASP A 325 -3.92 18.17 14.55
C ASP A 325 -3.04 16.99 14.98
N ILE A 326 -2.02 17.22 15.81
CA ILE A 326 -1.19 16.15 16.38
C ILE A 326 -2.02 15.24 17.30
N THR A 327 -2.90 15.81 18.14
CA THR A 327 -3.74 15.03 19.07
C THR A 327 -4.71 14.11 18.32
N ILE A 328 -5.36 14.59 17.26
CA ILE A 328 -6.23 13.77 16.43
C ILE A 328 -5.42 12.70 15.70
N SER A 329 -4.18 13.03 15.29
CA SER A 329 -3.27 12.05 14.68
C SER A 329 -2.92 10.91 15.65
N ILE A 330 -2.68 11.24 16.92
CA ILE A 330 -2.49 10.24 17.99
C ILE A 330 -3.73 9.35 18.13
N CYS A 331 -4.94 9.92 18.14
CA CYS A 331 -6.18 9.13 18.22
C CYS A 331 -6.36 8.18 17.04
N ILE A 332 -6.16 8.66 15.81
CA ILE A 332 -6.30 7.83 14.59
C ILE A 332 -5.24 6.73 14.57
N ALA A 333 -3.98 7.06 14.89
CA ALA A 333 -2.89 6.08 14.95
C ALA A 333 -3.11 5.04 16.06
N LEU A 334 -3.68 5.42 17.21
CA LEU A 334 -4.04 4.49 18.27
C LEU A 334 -5.13 3.51 17.83
N VAL A 335 -6.19 4.02 17.20
CA VAL A 335 -7.27 3.16 16.67
C VAL A 335 -6.72 2.21 15.61
N ALA A 336 -5.85 2.70 14.71
CA ALA A 336 -5.19 1.86 13.71
C ALA A 336 -4.34 0.75 14.37
N ALA A 337 -3.52 1.08 15.37
CA ALA A 337 -2.67 0.11 16.07
C ALA A 337 -3.48 -0.94 16.84
N VAL A 338 -4.56 -0.52 17.53
CA VAL A 338 -5.46 -1.43 18.26
C VAL A 338 -6.20 -2.35 17.30
N LEU A 339 -6.81 -1.81 16.23
CA LEU A 339 -7.51 -2.61 15.23
C LEU A 339 -6.55 -3.59 14.53
N TRP A 340 -5.34 -3.16 14.17
CA TRP A 340 -4.33 -4.02 13.56
C TRP A 340 -3.89 -5.13 14.51
N THR A 341 -3.62 -4.79 15.78
CA THR A 341 -3.26 -5.78 16.80
C THR A 341 -4.41 -6.76 17.02
N TYR A 342 -5.66 -6.28 17.12
CA TYR A 342 -6.82 -7.14 17.31
C TYR A 342 -7.05 -8.07 16.12
N ALA A 343 -6.97 -7.54 14.89
CA ALA A 343 -7.17 -8.30 13.66
C ALA A 343 -6.18 -9.45 13.50
N TYR A 344 -4.95 -9.30 14.01
CA TYR A 344 -3.91 -10.33 13.86
C TYR A 344 -3.65 -11.14 15.14
N CYS A 345 -3.81 -10.59 16.36
CA CYS A 345 -3.52 -11.30 17.63
C CYS A 345 -4.69 -12.13 18.19
N ASP A 346 -5.96 -11.90 17.83
CA ASP A 346 -7.09 -12.62 18.44
C ASP A 346 -7.31 -14.03 17.85
N GLY A 347 -7.00 -15.05 18.65
CA GLY A 347 -7.80 -16.25 18.89
C GLY A 347 -7.90 -17.37 17.85
N ASP A 348 -8.06 -17.08 16.56
CA ASP A 348 -8.18 -18.07 15.50
C ASP A 348 -7.37 -17.58 14.31
N LYS A 349 -6.36 -18.35 13.92
CA LYS A 349 -5.37 -18.05 12.85
C LYS A 349 -5.99 -18.02 11.42
N LYS A 350 -7.22 -17.54 11.29
CA LYS A 350 -8.15 -17.69 10.15
C LYS A 350 -7.79 -16.89 8.90
N TYR A 351 -6.78 -16.02 8.94
CA TYR A 351 -6.60 -14.99 7.90
C TYR A 351 -5.19 -14.85 7.35
N ILE A 352 -4.26 -15.75 7.68
CA ILE A 352 -3.03 -15.82 6.91
C ILE A 352 -3.36 -16.61 5.64
N TYR A 353 -3.83 -15.89 4.61
CA TYR A 353 -4.06 -16.53 3.32
C TYR A 353 -2.76 -17.19 2.88
N PRO A 354 -2.79 -18.51 2.62
CA PRO A 354 -1.65 -19.18 2.06
C PRO A 354 -1.33 -18.52 0.72
N TYR A 355 -0.04 -18.26 0.53
CA TYR A 355 0.58 -17.95 -0.74
C TYR A 355 -0.15 -18.66 -1.89
N GLY A 356 -0.70 -17.89 -2.83
CA GLY A 356 -1.43 -18.45 -3.97
C GLY A 356 -0.48 -19.31 -4.79
N ASP A 357 -0.96 -20.46 -5.28
CA ASP A 357 -0.18 -21.37 -6.12
C ASP A 357 0.62 -20.59 -7.17
N TYR A 358 1.89 -20.98 -7.32
CA TYR A 358 2.89 -20.39 -8.22
C TYR A 358 2.43 -20.46 -9.67
N VAL A 359 1.51 -19.59 -10.07
CA VAL A 359 1.16 -19.42 -11.48
C VAL A 359 2.24 -18.54 -12.09
N ASN A 360 2.86 -19.04 -13.15
CA ASN A 360 3.82 -18.27 -13.95
C ASN A 360 3.22 -16.90 -14.29
N PRO A 361 3.98 -15.79 -14.16
CA PRO A 361 3.46 -14.47 -14.43
C PRO A 361 2.94 -14.41 -15.87
N LYS A 362 1.63 -14.21 -16.03
CA LYS A 362 1.01 -14.02 -17.33
C LYS A 362 1.36 -12.64 -17.90
N LEU A 363 1.34 -12.52 -19.22
CA LEU A 363 1.60 -11.25 -19.93
C LEU A 363 0.66 -10.11 -19.48
N HIS A 364 -0.57 -10.44 -19.06
CA HIS A 364 -1.55 -9.47 -18.55
C HIS A 364 -1.10 -8.73 -17.29
N LEU A 365 -0.08 -9.21 -16.57
CA LEU A 365 0.50 -8.53 -15.41
C LEU A 365 1.30 -7.26 -15.81
N ILE A 366 1.73 -7.15 -17.06
CA ILE A 366 2.53 -6.00 -17.53
C ILE A 366 1.74 -4.70 -17.43
N SER A 367 0.48 -4.71 -17.86
CA SER A 367 -0.39 -3.52 -17.84
C SER A 367 -0.55 -2.91 -16.44
N PRO A 368 -1.03 -3.64 -15.41
CA PRO A 368 -1.18 -3.08 -14.06
C PRO A 368 0.17 -2.67 -13.42
N CYS A 369 1.27 -3.39 -13.71
CA CYS A 369 2.61 -2.98 -13.28
C CYS A 369 3.01 -1.63 -13.88
N LEU A 370 2.80 -1.43 -15.19
CA LEU A 370 3.08 -0.17 -15.87
C LEU A 370 2.18 0.96 -15.35
N MET A 371 0.91 0.68 -15.06
CA MET A 371 0.00 1.66 -14.44
C MET A 371 0.55 2.19 -13.12
N VAL A 372 1.07 1.31 -12.25
CA VAL A 372 1.67 1.72 -10.97
C VAL A 372 2.97 2.49 -11.18
N ILE A 373 3.86 2.04 -12.08
CA ILE A 373 5.13 2.74 -12.36
C ILE A 373 4.88 4.15 -12.94
N VAL A 374 4.02 4.27 -13.96
CA VAL A 374 3.69 5.56 -14.59
C VAL A 374 2.85 6.43 -13.66
N GLY A 375 1.95 5.79 -12.89
CA GLY A 375 1.19 6.38 -11.80
C GLY A 375 2.13 7.05 -10.82
N MET A 376 2.87 6.27 -10.02
CA MET A 376 3.72 6.79 -8.96
C MET A 376 4.92 7.59 -9.47
N GLY A 377 5.58 7.15 -10.54
CA GLY A 377 6.86 7.75 -10.95
C GLY A 377 6.70 9.17 -11.52
N LEU A 378 5.73 9.38 -12.40
CA LEU A 378 5.66 10.62 -13.17
C LEU A 378 4.98 11.78 -12.41
N VAL A 379 4.16 11.50 -11.39
CA VAL A 379 3.33 12.53 -10.74
C VAL A 379 4.16 13.68 -10.18
N TYR A 380 5.18 13.41 -9.36
CA TYR A 380 5.98 14.45 -8.70
C TYR A 380 7.05 15.09 -9.59
N SER A 381 7.27 14.54 -10.79
CA SER A 381 8.06 15.24 -11.81
C SER A 381 7.37 16.52 -12.31
N ILE A 382 6.03 16.55 -12.27
CA ILE A 382 5.22 17.64 -12.82
C ILE A 382 4.42 18.35 -11.71
N TYR A 383 3.75 17.60 -10.84
CA TYR A 383 2.85 18.14 -9.81
C TYR A 383 3.53 18.16 -8.43
N PRO A 384 3.39 19.22 -7.62
CA PRO A 384 2.69 20.47 -7.91
C PRO A 384 3.59 21.52 -8.63
N GLY A 385 4.90 21.25 -8.73
CA GLY A 385 5.91 22.26 -9.07
C GLY A 385 5.75 22.91 -10.44
N ILE A 386 5.51 22.13 -11.49
CA ILE A 386 5.27 22.62 -12.86
C ILE A 386 3.78 22.95 -13.04
N ALA A 387 2.90 22.00 -12.71
CA ALA A 387 1.45 22.17 -12.76
C ALA A 387 0.88 21.87 -11.37
N PRO A 388 0.19 22.80 -10.69
CA PRO A 388 -0.21 24.13 -11.17
C PRO A 388 0.91 25.19 -11.12
N GLY A 389 2.00 24.97 -10.38
CA GLY A 389 2.89 26.03 -9.87
C GLY A 389 3.55 26.98 -10.88
N MET A 390 3.74 26.59 -12.14
CA MET A 390 4.35 27.43 -13.19
C MET A 390 3.41 27.74 -14.36
N ILE A 391 2.27 27.05 -14.44
CA ILE A 391 1.38 27.05 -15.60
C ILE A 391 0.05 27.74 -15.30
N VAL A 392 -0.47 27.55 -14.08
CA VAL A 392 -1.76 28.07 -13.66
C VAL A 392 -1.57 29.46 -13.02
N PRO A 393 -2.51 30.41 -13.23
CA PRO A 393 -2.51 31.67 -12.49
C PRO A 393 -2.52 31.46 -10.98
N PHE A 394 -1.70 32.23 -10.24
CA PHE A 394 -1.47 32.05 -8.81
C PHE A 394 -2.75 31.94 -7.96
N TYR A 395 -3.77 32.78 -8.22
CA TYR A 395 -5.03 32.78 -7.47
C TYR A 395 -5.92 31.53 -7.66
N LEU A 396 -5.58 30.66 -8.62
CA LEU A 396 -6.27 29.39 -8.88
C LEU A 396 -5.53 28.18 -8.31
N VAL A 397 -4.25 28.31 -7.94
CA VAL A 397 -3.44 27.21 -7.42
C VAL A 397 -4.12 26.55 -6.22
N ASP A 398 -4.43 27.35 -5.19
CA ASP A 398 -5.08 26.86 -3.97
C ASP A 398 -6.46 26.23 -4.25
N LYS A 399 -7.20 26.78 -5.22
CA LYS A 399 -8.52 26.24 -5.60
C LYS A 399 -8.42 24.88 -6.27
N ILE A 400 -7.38 24.66 -7.09
CA ILE A 400 -7.12 23.37 -7.71
C ILE A 400 -6.79 22.35 -6.64
N GLU A 401 -5.92 22.70 -5.70
CA GLU A 401 -5.57 21.81 -4.58
C GLU A 401 -6.82 21.41 -3.80
N MET A 402 -7.69 22.36 -3.44
CA MET A 402 -8.96 22.05 -2.75
C MET A 402 -9.86 21.09 -3.54
N VAL A 403 -9.96 21.25 -4.85
CA VAL A 403 -10.74 20.35 -5.71
C VAL A 403 -10.11 18.95 -5.74
N LEU A 404 -8.78 18.86 -5.86
CA LEU A 404 -8.07 17.60 -5.89
C LEU A 404 -8.21 16.83 -4.57
N LEU A 405 -8.14 17.50 -3.41
CA LEU A 405 -8.34 16.86 -2.10
C LEU A 405 -9.69 16.13 -1.99
N ILE A 406 -10.71 16.56 -2.72
CA ILE A 406 -12.02 15.90 -2.78
C ILE A 406 -12.05 14.83 -3.88
N LEU A 407 -11.50 15.14 -5.06
CA LEU A 407 -11.59 14.25 -6.21
C LEU A 407 -10.75 12.96 -6.06
N THR A 408 -9.62 13.00 -5.35
CA THR A 408 -8.74 11.84 -5.13
C THR A 408 -9.43 10.66 -4.45
N THR A 409 -10.45 10.94 -3.65
CA THR A 409 -11.18 9.91 -2.90
C THR A 409 -12.03 9.01 -3.80
N PHE A 410 -12.56 9.53 -4.92
CA PHE A 410 -13.54 8.79 -5.71
C PHE A 410 -12.98 7.52 -6.37
N PRO A 411 -11.84 7.53 -7.09
CA PRO A 411 -11.38 6.31 -7.77
C PRO A 411 -11.17 5.11 -6.84
N PRO A 412 -10.46 5.25 -5.69
CA PRO A 412 -10.29 4.14 -4.75
C PRO A 412 -11.60 3.69 -4.08
N VAL A 413 -12.49 4.62 -3.72
CA VAL A 413 -13.79 4.27 -3.11
C VAL A 413 -14.66 3.49 -4.10
N ILE A 414 -14.73 3.92 -5.36
CA ILE A 414 -15.49 3.23 -6.40
C ILE A 414 -14.96 1.80 -6.56
N LEU A 415 -13.64 1.60 -6.62
CA LEU A 415 -13.07 0.26 -6.78
C LEU A 415 -13.26 -0.63 -5.56
N ALA A 416 -13.22 -0.08 -4.35
CA ALA A 416 -13.56 -0.84 -3.15
C ALA A 416 -15.02 -1.30 -3.16
N LEU A 417 -15.94 -0.44 -3.59
CA LEU A 417 -17.36 -0.79 -3.73
C LEU A 417 -17.57 -1.85 -4.82
N VAL A 418 -16.90 -1.73 -5.98
CA VAL A 418 -16.94 -2.74 -7.04
C VAL A 418 -16.39 -4.07 -6.53
N THR A 419 -15.26 -4.06 -5.81
CA THR A 419 -14.66 -5.29 -5.24
C THR A 419 -15.59 -5.96 -4.24
N LYS A 420 -16.30 -5.18 -3.41
CA LYS A 420 -17.25 -5.70 -2.42
C LYS A 420 -18.53 -6.25 -3.02
N TYR A 421 -19.17 -5.50 -3.92
CA TYR A 421 -20.52 -5.81 -4.38
C TYR A 421 -20.55 -6.53 -5.74
N LYS A 422 -19.48 -6.45 -6.53
CA LYS A 422 -19.37 -6.97 -7.90
C LYS A 422 -17.96 -7.51 -8.17
N ASN A 423 -17.47 -8.40 -7.30
CA ASN A 423 -16.11 -8.95 -7.35
C ASN A 423 -15.75 -9.55 -8.73
N GLU A 424 -16.70 -10.18 -9.41
CA GLU A 424 -16.50 -10.74 -10.76
C GLU A 424 -16.03 -9.70 -11.79
N TYR A 425 -16.40 -8.43 -11.64
CA TYR A 425 -16.02 -7.32 -12.51
C TYR A 425 -14.87 -6.47 -11.95
N SER A 426 -14.37 -6.79 -10.75
CA SER A 426 -13.29 -6.05 -10.10
C SER A 426 -11.96 -6.22 -10.86
N PRO A 427 -11.04 -5.23 -10.82
CA PRO A 427 -9.67 -5.45 -11.31
C PRO A 427 -8.96 -6.61 -10.60
N LYS A 428 -9.44 -6.98 -9.40
CA LYS A 428 -8.97 -8.09 -8.57
C LYS A 428 -9.62 -9.45 -8.93
N SER A 429 -10.52 -9.50 -9.91
CA SER A 429 -11.23 -10.73 -10.27
C SER A 429 -10.27 -11.87 -10.62
N SER A 430 -10.55 -13.07 -10.11
CA SER A 430 -9.72 -14.26 -10.31
C SER A 430 -9.65 -14.72 -11.78
N SER A 431 -10.57 -14.26 -12.63
CA SER A 431 -10.53 -14.50 -14.07
C SER A 431 -9.40 -13.74 -14.77
N GLY A 432 -8.71 -12.83 -14.06
CA GLY A 432 -7.80 -11.86 -14.67
C GLY A 432 -8.54 -10.92 -15.62
N TRP A 433 -7.76 -10.12 -16.34
CA TRP A 433 -8.22 -9.15 -17.35
C TRP A 433 -8.40 -9.81 -18.71
N GLU A 434 -9.03 -10.98 -18.71
CA GLU A 434 -9.42 -11.74 -19.89
C GLU A 434 -10.96 -11.70 -20.06
N GLY A 435 -11.46 -11.98 -21.27
CA GLY A 435 -12.90 -12.05 -21.54
C GLY A 435 -13.64 -10.74 -21.20
N THR A 436 -14.66 -10.84 -20.33
CA THR A 436 -15.49 -9.69 -19.91
C THR A 436 -14.72 -8.63 -19.12
N ASN A 437 -13.58 -8.99 -18.52
CA ASN A 437 -12.74 -8.08 -17.72
C ASN A 437 -11.60 -7.45 -18.53
N CYS A 438 -11.53 -7.71 -19.84
CA CYS A 438 -10.58 -7.07 -20.75
C CYS A 438 -10.76 -5.54 -20.80
N PHE A 439 -11.93 -5.02 -20.40
CA PHE A 439 -12.18 -3.57 -20.37
C PHE A 439 -11.20 -2.79 -19.48
N TRP A 440 -10.54 -3.44 -18.50
CA TRP A 440 -9.54 -2.79 -17.66
C TRP A 440 -8.32 -2.29 -18.46
N HIS A 441 -8.01 -2.92 -19.60
CA HIS A 441 -6.98 -2.44 -20.54
C HIS A 441 -7.35 -1.09 -21.18
N LEU A 442 -8.62 -0.67 -21.18
CA LEU A 442 -8.99 0.67 -21.65
C LEU A 442 -8.29 1.77 -20.83
N PHE A 443 -8.03 1.50 -19.54
CA PHE A 443 -7.34 2.45 -18.66
C PHE A 443 -5.84 2.56 -18.96
N ASP A 444 -5.26 1.68 -19.80
CA ASP A 444 -3.91 1.86 -20.33
C ASP A 444 -3.79 3.19 -21.10
N LEU A 445 -4.88 3.67 -21.70
CA LEU A 445 -4.94 4.98 -22.36
C LEU A 445 -4.65 6.15 -21.40
N LEU A 446 -4.95 6.00 -20.11
CA LEU A 446 -4.63 7.03 -19.12
C LEU A 446 -3.12 7.19 -18.92
N MET A 447 -2.32 6.12 -19.10
CA MET A 447 -0.86 6.22 -19.08
C MET A 447 -0.35 7.08 -20.23
N VAL A 448 -0.82 6.80 -21.44
CA VAL A 448 -0.46 7.56 -22.64
C VAL A 448 -0.85 9.03 -22.47
N LEU A 449 -2.09 9.28 -22.04
CA LEU A 449 -2.59 10.63 -21.76
C LEU A 449 -1.70 11.36 -20.74
N LYS A 450 -1.36 10.71 -19.61
CA LYS A 450 -0.52 11.31 -18.56
C LYS A 450 0.87 11.67 -19.07
N ILE A 451 1.52 10.78 -19.83
CA ILE A 451 2.84 11.03 -20.41
C ILE A 451 2.77 12.16 -21.44
N SER A 452 1.74 12.18 -22.29
CA SER A 452 1.52 13.27 -23.26
C SER A 452 1.32 14.61 -22.57
N LEU A 453 0.53 14.67 -21.49
CA LEU A 453 0.32 15.89 -20.71
C LEU A 453 1.62 16.40 -20.07
N ALA A 454 2.43 15.50 -19.50
CA ALA A 454 3.75 15.86 -18.96
C ALA A 454 4.66 16.49 -20.04
N ALA A 455 4.71 15.88 -21.23
CA ALA A 455 5.47 16.42 -22.35
C ALA A 455 4.93 17.78 -22.81
N ILE A 456 3.60 17.95 -22.89
CA ILE A 456 2.95 19.21 -23.25
C ILE A 456 3.27 20.31 -22.24
N PHE A 457 3.27 20.01 -20.94
CA PHE A 457 3.61 20.99 -19.90
C PHE A 457 5.06 21.45 -19.99
N ILE A 458 6.00 20.51 -20.11
CA ILE A 458 7.43 20.84 -20.27
C ILE A 458 7.67 21.62 -21.57
N TYR A 459 7.03 21.22 -22.67
CA TYR A 459 7.11 21.92 -23.95
C TYR A 459 6.58 23.35 -23.83
N SER A 460 5.44 23.55 -23.17
CA SER A 460 4.81 24.86 -23.00
C SER A 460 5.73 25.82 -22.25
N LEU A 461 6.48 25.34 -21.25
CA LEU A 461 7.43 26.16 -20.50
C LEU A 461 8.63 26.65 -21.32
N HIS A 462 9.13 25.84 -22.26
CA HIS A 462 10.30 26.20 -23.07
C HIS A 462 9.93 26.96 -24.34
N TYR A 463 8.72 26.76 -24.87
CA TYR A 463 8.24 27.39 -26.11
C TYR A 463 7.01 28.26 -25.84
N ARG A 464 7.18 29.31 -25.02
CA ARG A 464 6.11 30.23 -24.60
C ARG A 464 5.36 30.90 -25.75
N ASP A 465 6.03 31.13 -26.88
CA ASP A 465 5.42 31.75 -28.05
C ASP A 465 4.61 30.82 -28.95
N SER A 466 4.68 29.51 -28.71
CA SER A 466 3.89 28.56 -29.48
C SER A 466 2.39 28.76 -29.23
N SER A 467 1.57 28.53 -30.26
CA SER A 467 0.11 28.59 -30.15
C SER A 467 -0.42 27.66 -29.05
N LEU A 468 0.21 26.49 -28.91
CA LEU A 468 -0.08 25.53 -27.84
C LEU A 468 0.21 26.12 -26.46
N SER A 469 1.39 26.68 -26.23
CA SER A 469 1.76 27.27 -24.93
C SER A 469 0.86 28.44 -24.55
N ARG A 470 0.54 29.33 -25.50
CA ARG A 470 -0.37 30.48 -25.28
C ARG A 470 -1.79 30.04 -24.89
N SER A 471 -2.22 28.85 -25.32
CA SER A 471 -3.53 28.29 -24.95
C SER A 471 -3.56 27.63 -23.57
N ILE A 472 -2.39 27.35 -22.98
CA ILE A 472 -2.25 26.64 -21.70
C ILE A 472 -1.75 27.57 -20.61
N ILE A 473 -0.58 28.21 -20.79
CA ILE A 473 0.06 29.02 -19.75
C ILE A 473 -0.79 30.25 -19.42
N ASN A 474 -1.03 30.45 -18.13
CA ASN A 474 -1.83 31.54 -17.57
C ASN A 474 -3.27 31.61 -18.12
N GLN A 475 -3.77 30.55 -18.77
CA GLN A 475 -5.16 30.44 -19.20
C GLN A 475 -5.98 29.73 -18.13
N PRO A 476 -6.87 30.44 -17.39
CA PRO A 476 -7.55 29.91 -16.21
C PRO A 476 -8.25 28.57 -16.42
N LYS A 477 -9.01 28.44 -17.52
CA LYS A 477 -9.85 27.26 -17.77
C LYS A 477 -9.01 26.06 -18.22
N MET A 478 -8.13 26.26 -19.20
CA MET A 478 -7.38 25.16 -19.82
C MET A 478 -6.29 24.63 -18.89
N SER A 479 -5.48 25.51 -18.28
CA SER A 479 -4.42 25.09 -17.34
C SER A 479 -4.97 24.32 -16.15
N THR A 480 -6.08 24.80 -15.58
CA THR A 480 -6.79 24.14 -14.48
C THR A 480 -7.31 22.77 -14.90
N ALA A 481 -8.03 22.68 -16.02
CA ALA A 481 -8.59 21.41 -16.49
C ALA A 481 -7.49 20.38 -16.76
N LEU A 482 -6.41 20.77 -17.45
CA LEU A 482 -5.30 19.86 -17.75
C LEU A 482 -4.55 19.40 -16.50
N THR A 483 -4.39 20.28 -15.51
CA THR A 483 -3.73 19.94 -14.23
C THR A 483 -4.57 18.93 -13.45
N ILE A 484 -5.89 19.15 -13.37
CA ILE A 484 -6.81 18.22 -12.71
C ILE A 484 -6.81 16.88 -13.44
N ILE A 485 -6.92 16.86 -14.78
CA ILE A 485 -6.89 15.63 -15.57
C ILE A 485 -5.57 14.87 -15.34
N PHE A 486 -4.43 15.56 -15.39
CA PHE A 486 -3.13 14.95 -15.16
C PHE A 486 -3.04 14.27 -13.80
N TYR A 487 -3.52 14.93 -12.75
CA TYR A 487 -3.52 14.39 -11.40
C TYR A 487 -4.54 13.25 -11.25
N MET A 488 -5.73 13.37 -11.82
CA MET A 488 -6.72 12.29 -11.77
C MET A 488 -6.29 11.05 -12.57
N CYS A 489 -5.52 11.20 -13.64
CA CYS A 489 -4.89 10.07 -14.31
C CYS A 489 -3.96 9.31 -13.35
N HIS A 490 -3.16 10.01 -12.53
CA HIS A 490 -2.33 9.37 -11.50
C HIS A 490 -3.18 8.54 -10.55
N GLU A 491 -4.23 9.12 -9.96
CA GLU A 491 -5.07 8.44 -8.98
C GLU A 491 -5.79 7.21 -9.56
N CYS A 492 -6.38 7.33 -10.75
CA CYS A 492 -7.03 6.21 -11.41
C CYS A 492 -6.04 5.07 -11.72
N LEU A 493 -4.82 5.39 -12.17
CA LEU A 493 -3.80 4.39 -12.48
C LEU A 493 -3.36 3.62 -11.22
N LEU A 494 -3.22 4.28 -10.08
CA LEU A 494 -2.88 3.60 -8.82
C LEU A 494 -4.04 2.77 -8.28
N ALA A 495 -5.25 3.35 -8.28
CA ALA A 495 -6.45 2.70 -7.79
C ALA A 495 -6.73 1.39 -8.56
N ILE A 496 -6.48 1.36 -9.87
CA ILE A 496 -6.68 0.17 -10.72
C ILE A 496 -5.43 -0.74 -10.73
N GLY A 497 -4.24 -0.16 -10.79
CA GLY A 497 -2.99 -0.88 -10.97
C GLY A 497 -2.66 -1.81 -9.81
N PHE A 498 -2.78 -1.35 -8.55
CA PHE A 498 -2.50 -2.19 -7.38
C PHE A 498 -3.44 -3.41 -7.29
N PRO A 499 -4.78 -3.27 -7.34
CA PRO A 499 -5.67 -4.42 -7.33
C PRO A 499 -5.56 -5.27 -8.60
N GLY A 500 -5.22 -4.65 -9.73
CA GLY A 500 -4.97 -5.33 -11.00
C GLY A 500 -3.78 -6.29 -10.96
N MET A 501 -2.73 -5.97 -10.20
CA MET A 501 -1.61 -6.89 -9.97
C MET A 501 -2.04 -8.13 -9.18
N VAL A 502 -3.03 -7.99 -8.29
CA VAL A 502 -3.56 -9.10 -7.48
C VAL A 502 -4.45 -10.03 -8.31
N GLY A 503 -5.38 -9.48 -9.11
CA GLY A 503 -6.35 -10.26 -9.88
C GLY A 503 -5.77 -11.03 -11.08
N ASN A 504 -4.68 -10.53 -11.68
CA ASN A 504 -4.08 -11.11 -12.89
C ASN A 504 -3.13 -12.28 -12.58
N SER A 505 -3.70 -13.44 -12.23
CA SER A 505 -3.01 -14.74 -12.09
C SER A 505 -2.10 -14.88 -10.87
N GLY A 506 -2.43 -14.27 -9.73
CA GLY A 506 -1.74 -14.51 -8.46
C GLY A 506 -0.28 -14.01 -8.40
N GLY A 507 0.24 -13.42 -9.47
CA GLY A 507 1.61 -12.88 -9.54
C GLY A 507 1.82 -11.61 -8.70
N GLY A 508 0.74 -10.97 -8.25
CA GLY A 508 0.76 -9.77 -7.40
C GLY A 508 1.59 -9.96 -6.15
N ASP A 509 1.58 -11.14 -5.54
CA ASP A 509 2.39 -11.41 -4.37
C ASP A 509 3.90 -11.24 -4.65
N LYS A 510 4.42 -11.66 -5.81
CA LYS A 510 5.84 -11.50 -6.15
C LYS A 510 6.22 -10.12 -6.65
N VAL A 511 5.34 -9.48 -7.42
CA VAL A 511 5.71 -8.26 -8.16
C VAL A 511 5.29 -6.97 -7.47
N MET A 512 4.25 -7.00 -6.63
CA MET A 512 3.65 -5.78 -6.09
C MET A 512 4.63 -4.96 -5.25
N LEU A 513 5.30 -5.57 -4.28
CA LEU A 513 6.26 -4.85 -3.43
C LEU A 513 7.48 -4.33 -4.22
N PRO A 514 8.12 -5.12 -5.12
CA PRO A 514 9.18 -4.59 -5.98
C PRO A 514 8.72 -3.44 -6.87
N ILE A 515 7.54 -3.56 -7.49
CA ILE A 515 6.97 -2.51 -8.35
C ILE A 515 6.62 -1.26 -7.53
N GLN A 516 6.11 -1.43 -6.33
CA GLN A 516 5.87 -0.33 -5.39
C GLN A 516 7.17 0.37 -5.01
N TYR A 517 8.24 -0.38 -4.72
CA TYR A 517 9.53 0.19 -4.40
C TYR A 517 10.15 0.95 -5.58
N VAL A 518 10.10 0.37 -6.79
CA VAL A 518 10.55 1.04 -8.03
C VAL A 518 9.74 2.32 -8.29
N GLY A 519 8.41 2.26 -8.10
CA GLY A 519 7.55 3.43 -8.22
C GLY A 519 7.88 4.52 -7.20
N ALA A 520 8.14 4.16 -5.95
CA ALA A 520 8.55 5.09 -4.89
C ALA A 520 9.93 5.72 -5.16
N LEU A 521 10.89 4.95 -5.66
CA LEU A 521 12.19 5.48 -6.10
C LEU A 521 12.00 6.53 -7.21
N PHE A 522 11.23 6.22 -8.25
CA PHE A 522 10.95 7.20 -9.30
C PHE A 522 10.24 8.43 -8.76
N MET A 523 9.21 8.25 -7.95
CA MET A 523 8.44 9.34 -7.34
C MET A 523 9.36 10.32 -6.60
N ILE A 524 10.22 9.82 -5.70
CA ILE A 524 11.07 10.64 -4.85
C ILE A 524 12.23 11.27 -5.63
N PHE A 525 12.94 10.49 -6.45
CA PHE A 525 14.06 11.04 -7.23
C PHE A 525 13.59 12.05 -8.28
N LEU A 526 12.46 11.80 -8.95
CA LEU A 526 11.91 12.74 -9.91
C LEU A 526 11.32 13.99 -9.24
N ALA A 527 10.82 13.89 -8.00
CA ALA A 527 10.42 15.07 -7.22
C ALA A 527 11.62 16.00 -6.98
N PHE A 528 12.73 15.46 -6.45
CA PHE A 528 13.95 16.24 -6.24
C PHE A 528 14.51 16.79 -7.56
N TYR A 529 14.44 16.00 -8.62
CA TYR A 529 14.86 16.39 -9.95
C TYR A 529 14.04 17.56 -10.51
N SER A 530 12.71 17.49 -10.36
CA SER A 530 11.79 18.55 -10.78
C SER A 530 12.08 19.87 -10.07
N ILE A 531 12.35 19.82 -8.76
CA ILE A 531 12.77 21.00 -7.99
C ILE A 531 14.08 21.57 -8.54
N GLY A 532 15.07 20.71 -8.83
CA GLY A 532 16.33 21.12 -9.44
C GLY A 532 16.13 21.81 -10.79
N TYR A 533 15.27 21.24 -11.63
CA TYR A 533 14.89 21.80 -12.93
C TYR A 533 14.21 23.18 -12.78
N ILE A 534 13.17 23.29 -11.94
CA ILE A 534 12.44 24.56 -11.72
C ILE A 534 13.38 25.63 -11.17
N THR A 535 14.29 25.26 -10.27
CA THR A 535 15.27 26.18 -9.69
C THR A 535 16.21 26.74 -10.75
N GLU A 536 16.68 25.90 -11.68
CA GLU A 536 17.51 26.39 -12.80
C GLU A 536 16.68 27.22 -13.78
N TYR A 537 15.48 26.76 -14.14
CA TYR A 537 14.58 27.45 -15.06
C TYR A 537 14.29 28.88 -14.60
N LYS A 538 14.05 29.09 -13.30
CA LYS A 538 13.76 30.42 -12.72
C LYS A 538 14.96 31.38 -12.67
N LYS A 539 16.19 30.93 -12.89
CA LYS A 539 17.38 31.81 -12.88
C LYS A 539 17.57 32.59 -14.17
N HIS A 540 17.01 32.08 -15.26
CA HIS A 540 17.25 32.63 -16.59
C HIS A 540 16.08 33.52 -16.99
N ASP A 541 16.40 34.70 -17.52
CA ASP A 541 15.42 35.56 -18.15
C ASP A 541 14.97 34.93 -19.48
N PRO A 542 13.65 34.85 -19.78
CA PRO A 542 13.14 34.42 -21.08
C PRO A 542 13.79 35.11 -22.30
N SER A 543 14.28 36.35 -22.14
CA SER A 543 14.93 37.11 -23.20
C SER A 543 16.39 36.72 -23.49
N GLN A 544 17.05 36.04 -22.55
CA GLN A 544 18.43 35.56 -22.70
C GLN A 544 18.48 34.05 -22.41
N TRP A 545 17.88 33.28 -23.31
CA TRP A 545 17.68 31.86 -23.07
C TRP A 545 19.01 31.09 -23.18
N PRO A 546 19.42 30.34 -22.15
CA PRO A 546 20.76 29.72 -22.12
C PRO A 546 20.96 28.60 -23.16
N THR A 547 19.88 28.18 -23.82
CA THR A 547 19.88 27.14 -24.85
C THR A 547 19.56 27.70 -26.25
N GLU A 548 19.53 29.02 -26.39
CA GLU A 548 19.37 29.67 -27.69
C GLU A 548 20.54 29.31 -28.62
N GLY A 549 20.24 28.99 -29.88
CA GLY A 549 21.23 28.52 -30.86
C GLY A 549 21.74 27.08 -30.66
N MET A 550 21.31 26.37 -29.61
CA MET A 550 21.68 24.95 -29.41
C MET A 550 20.76 24.01 -30.21
N THR A 551 21.29 22.84 -30.59
CA THR A 551 20.44 21.74 -31.12
C THR A 551 19.50 21.22 -30.03
N LYS A 552 18.34 20.67 -30.42
CA LYS A 552 17.33 20.16 -29.48
C LYS A 552 17.90 19.17 -28.46
N TRP A 553 18.82 18.30 -28.90
CA TRP A 553 19.49 17.34 -28.01
C TRP A 553 20.45 18.01 -27.04
N ASN A 554 21.24 18.99 -27.49
CA ASN A 554 22.18 19.71 -26.62
C ASN A 554 21.44 20.58 -25.60
N ALA A 555 20.33 21.20 -26.01
CA ALA A 555 19.44 21.92 -25.11
C ALA A 555 18.86 20.99 -24.03
N LEU A 556 18.34 19.82 -24.42
CA LEU A 556 17.85 18.81 -23.47
C LEU A 556 18.96 18.39 -22.50
N CYS A 557 20.14 18.02 -23.01
CA CYS A 557 21.28 17.63 -22.18
C CYS A 557 21.73 18.75 -21.23
N TYR A 558 21.68 20.01 -21.64
CA TYR A 558 21.98 21.17 -20.77
C TYR A 558 21.03 21.22 -19.59
N TRP A 559 19.71 21.21 -19.84
CA TRP A 559 18.70 21.25 -18.79
C TRP A 559 18.81 20.04 -17.87
N LEU A 560 19.03 18.86 -18.45
CA LEU A 560 19.14 17.64 -17.66
C LEU A 560 20.36 17.67 -16.72
N LYS A 561 21.49 18.18 -17.22
CA LYS A 561 22.75 18.30 -16.47
C LYS A 561 22.63 19.34 -15.35
N MET A 562 22.05 20.50 -15.64
CA MET A 562 21.91 21.57 -14.65
C MET A 562 20.91 21.21 -13.54
N ALA A 563 19.77 20.60 -13.91
CA ALA A 563 18.82 20.06 -12.95
C ALA A 563 19.49 19.03 -12.02
N SER A 564 20.27 18.09 -12.58
CA SER A 564 21.01 17.09 -11.80
C SER A 564 22.02 17.73 -10.83
N LYS A 565 22.79 18.75 -11.26
CA LYS A 565 23.76 19.44 -10.40
C LYS A 565 23.10 20.10 -9.19
N ILE A 566 21.96 20.77 -9.38
CA ILE A 566 21.21 21.39 -8.27
C ILE A 566 20.58 20.32 -7.38
N THR A 567 20.04 19.27 -7.97
CA THR A 567 19.44 18.13 -7.25
C THR A 567 20.45 17.51 -6.28
N ASN A 568 21.67 17.24 -6.73
CA ASN A 568 22.74 16.70 -5.86
C ASN A 568 23.10 17.65 -4.71
N LYS A 569 23.07 18.96 -4.96
CA LYS A 569 23.29 19.97 -3.91
C LYS A 569 22.17 19.94 -2.87
N ASN A 570 20.90 19.91 -3.30
CA ASN A 570 19.73 19.84 -2.42
C ASN A 570 19.71 18.52 -1.64
N PHE A 571 20.03 17.40 -2.28
CA PHE A 571 20.09 16.08 -1.65
C PHE A 571 21.13 16.04 -0.52
N LYS A 572 22.35 16.55 -0.76
CA LYS A 572 23.40 16.63 0.27
C LYS A 572 22.99 17.50 1.46
N GLN A 573 22.14 18.50 1.25
CA GLN A 573 21.67 19.39 2.32
C GLN A 573 20.70 18.71 3.30
N LEU A 574 19.99 17.65 2.89
CA LEU A 574 19.07 16.90 3.76
C LEU A 574 19.79 16.09 4.85
N PHE A 575 21.07 15.77 4.66
CA PHE A 575 21.89 15.04 5.64
C PHE A 575 22.60 15.97 6.64
N THR A 576 22.30 17.27 6.65
CA THR A 576 22.95 18.21 7.57
C THR A 576 22.36 18.13 8.98
N THR A 577 23.24 18.06 9.98
CA THR A 577 22.89 17.78 11.39
C THR A 577 22.43 19.01 12.18
N ASP A 578 22.55 20.22 11.63
CA ASP A 578 22.30 21.46 12.36
C ASP A 578 21.44 22.47 11.56
N LEU A 579 20.12 22.33 11.72
CA LEU A 579 19.10 23.13 11.04
C LEU A 579 19.08 24.60 11.47
N VAL A 580 19.52 24.93 12.69
CA VAL A 580 19.54 26.31 13.21
C VAL A 580 20.68 27.10 12.55
N ILE A 581 21.85 26.48 12.39
CA ILE A 581 22.96 27.08 11.65
C ILE A 581 22.59 27.17 10.16
N TYR A 582 21.99 26.14 9.59
CA TYR A 582 21.58 26.15 8.17
C TYR A 582 20.52 27.22 7.86
N THR A 583 19.50 27.40 8.70
CA THR A 583 18.49 28.46 8.54
C THR A 583 19.12 29.85 8.68
N ASN A 584 20.11 30.03 9.56
CA ASN A 584 20.90 31.26 9.67
C ASN A 584 21.83 31.50 8.46
N VAL A 585 22.44 30.46 7.89
CA VAL A 585 23.27 30.55 6.67
C VAL A 585 22.40 30.81 5.43
N SER A 586 21.21 30.19 5.35
CA SER A 586 20.20 30.48 4.33
C SER A 586 19.70 31.93 4.42
N LYS A 587 19.48 32.44 5.64
CA LYS A 587 19.14 33.84 5.89
C LYS A 587 20.20 34.78 5.31
N ASN A 588 21.49 34.51 5.50
CA ASN A 588 22.57 35.32 4.92
C ASN A 588 22.64 35.23 3.38
N ASN A 589 22.40 34.06 2.78
CA ASN A 589 22.37 33.91 1.32
C ASN A 589 21.14 34.56 0.67
N ILE A 590 19.98 34.48 1.32
CA ILE A 590 18.75 35.15 0.86
C ILE A 590 18.89 36.67 1.03
N ILE A 591 19.47 37.14 2.15
CA ILE A 591 19.79 38.57 2.34
C ILE A 591 20.76 39.05 1.26
N ASN A 592 21.82 38.29 0.95
CA ASN A 592 22.74 38.65 -0.14
C ASN A 592 22.06 38.63 -1.51
N THR A 593 21.11 37.73 -1.73
CA THR A 593 20.32 37.68 -2.98
C THR A 593 19.36 38.87 -3.06
N ILE A 594 18.65 39.19 -1.98
CA ILE A 594 17.75 40.34 -1.89
C ILE A 594 18.53 41.65 -2.02
N ILE A 595 19.67 41.81 -1.34
CA ILE A 595 20.57 42.97 -1.47
C ILE A 595 21.07 43.11 -2.92
N TYR A 596 21.33 42.01 -3.63
CA TYR A 596 21.69 42.05 -5.04
C TYR A 596 20.54 42.55 -5.92
N TYR A 597 19.28 42.26 -5.56
CA TYR A 597 18.09 42.74 -6.29
C TYR A 597 17.66 44.17 -5.86
N THR A 598 17.82 44.58 -4.60
CA THR A 598 17.53 45.97 -4.16
C THR A 598 18.62 46.98 -4.51
N LEU A 599 19.80 46.54 -4.98
CA LEU A 599 20.84 47.41 -5.55
C LEU A 599 20.77 47.50 -7.08
N LEU A 600 19.81 46.80 -7.71
CA LEU A 600 19.56 46.81 -9.17
C LEU A 600 18.20 47.43 -9.55
N ASP A 601 17.45 47.94 -8.56
CA ASP A 601 16.45 49.01 -8.73
C ASP A 601 17.09 50.35 -8.31
#